data_AF-H0A353-F1
#
_entry.id   AF-H0A353-F1
#
_cell.length_a   1.000
_cell.length_b   1.000
_cell.length_c   1.000
_cell.angle_alpha   90.00
_cell.angle_beta   90.00
_cell.angle_gamma   90.00
#
_symmetry.space_group_name_H-M   'P 1'
#
loop_
_entity.id
_entity.type
_entity.pdbx_description
1 polymer ?
#
loop_
_entity_poly.entity_id
_entity_poly.type
_entity_poly.pdbx_seq_one_letter_code
_entity_poly.pdbx_strand_id
1 'polypeptide(L)'
;MAFCHGYLLGIGDFHAAAFPASSRPGPLFCPPSPQPTLTQVTGSLVAWVEAHPQYAGERAIDGVTRWAQATYPCPTQPSTARGTRPAR
;
A
#
# COMPACT_ATOMS: atom_id res chain seq x y z
N MET A 1 -14.51 11.54 -14.69
CA MET A 1 -13.13 11.41 -14.15
C MET A 1 -12.95 11.84 -12.70
N ALA A 2 -13.86 12.62 -12.08
CA ALA A 2 -13.72 13.02 -10.67
C ALA A 2 -13.92 11.86 -9.66
N PHE A 3 -14.76 10.87 -10.00
CA PHE A 3 -15.08 9.75 -9.10
C PHE A 3 -13.85 8.87 -8.80
N CYS A 4 -13.05 8.49 -9.79
CA CYS A 4 -11.86 7.65 -9.59
C CYS A 4 -10.84 8.34 -8.67
N HIS A 5 -10.60 9.63 -8.91
CA HIS A 5 -9.73 10.45 -8.07
C HIS A 5 -10.25 10.51 -6.62
N GLY A 6 -11.55 10.77 -6.42
CA GLY A 6 -12.16 10.77 -5.09
C GLY A 6 -12.07 9.42 -4.40
N TYR A 7 -12.23 8.32 -5.14
CA TYR A 7 -12.09 6.97 -4.61
C TYR A 7 -10.66 6.67 -4.16
N LEU A 8 -9.65 7.04 -4.95
CA LEU A 8 -8.23 6.87 -4.58
C LEU A 8 -7.84 7.72 -3.37
N LEU A 9 -8.29 8.99 -3.32
CA LEU A 9 -8.10 9.84 -2.15
C LEU A 9 -8.75 9.22 -0.91
N GLY A 10 -10.00 8.77 -1.03
CA GLY A 10 -10.72 8.12 0.07
C GLY A 10 -10.01 6.86 0.59
N ILE A 11 -9.42 6.04 -0.29
CA ILE A 11 -8.61 4.89 0.11
C ILE A 11 -7.36 5.33 0.86
N GLY A 12 -6.65 6.33 0.35
CA GLY A 12 -5.45 6.88 0.98
C GLY A 12 -5.73 7.46 2.36
N ASP A 13 -6.76 8.28 2.49
CA ASP A 13 -7.18 8.90 3.74
C ASP A 13 -7.64 7.85 4.75
N PHE A 14 -8.45 6.88 4.31
CA PHE A 14 -8.86 5.76 5.15
C PHE A 14 -7.66 4.93 5.62
N HIS A 15 -6.72 4.62 4.73
CA HIS A 15 -5.50 3.88 5.07
C HIS A 15 -4.67 4.62 6.11
N ALA A 16 -4.44 5.93 5.93
CA ALA A 16 -3.69 6.75 6.86
C ALA A 16 -4.36 6.83 8.24
N ALA A 17 -5.69 6.89 8.29
CA ALA A 17 -6.46 6.94 9.54
C ALA A 17 -6.51 5.58 10.26
N ALA A 18 -6.75 4.49 9.52
CA ALA A 18 -6.92 3.15 10.08
C ALA A 18 -5.60 2.44 10.39
N PHE A 19 -4.54 2.74 9.62
CA PHE A 19 -3.25 2.09 9.71
C PHE A 19 -2.10 3.11 9.75
N PRO A 20 -2.02 3.95 10.80
CA PRO A 20 -0.90 4.87 10.97
C PRO A 20 0.43 4.11 11.08
N ALA A 21 1.55 4.76 10.81
CA ALA A 21 2.88 4.12 10.83
C ALA A 21 3.23 3.41 12.17
N SER A 22 2.60 3.81 13.27
CA SER A 22 2.75 3.20 14.60
C SER A 22 1.76 2.06 14.90
N SER A 23 0.86 1.71 13.97
CA SER A 23 -0.16 0.69 14.19
C SER A 23 0.44 -0.71 14.38
N ARG A 24 -0.30 -1.57 15.10
CA ARG A 24 -0.01 -3.01 15.20
C ARG A 24 -1.27 -3.82 14.90
N PRO A 25 -1.31 -4.62 13.82
CA PRO A 25 -0.25 -4.78 12.80
C PRO A 25 0.06 -3.47 12.05
N GLY A 26 1.27 -3.38 11.48
CA GLY A 26 1.74 -2.19 10.77
C GLY A 26 0.93 -1.85 9.52
N PRO A 27 1.25 -0.74 8.84
CA PRO A 27 0.52 -0.30 7.65
C PRO A 27 0.52 -1.33 6.52
N LEU A 28 -0.60 -1.37 5.77
CA LEU A 28 -0.75 -2.28 4.64
C LEU A 28 0.27 -2.01 3.51
N PHE A 29 0.64 -0.75 3.30
CA PHE A 29 1.66 -0.29 2.36
C PHE A 29 2.26 1.04 2.87
N CYS A 30 3.46 1.39 2.41
CA CYS A 30 4.26 2.50 2.95
C CYS A 30 4.64 3.49 1.84
N PRO A 31 3.80 4.49 1.55
CA PRO A 31 4.10 5.46 0.50
C PRO A 31 5.36 6.29 0.86
N PRO A 32 6.12 6.77 -0.14
CA PRO A 32 7.33 7.54 0.09
C PRO A 32 7.02 8.92 0.71
N SER A 33 8.07 9.52 1.29
CA SER A 33 8.05 10.92 1.74
C SER A 33 9.04 11.73 0.87
N PRO A 34 8.60 12.80 0.19
CA PRO A 34 7.25 13.37 0.18
C PRO A 34 6.24 12.48 -0.56
N GLN A 35 4.95 12.64 -0.21
CA GLN A 35 3.88 11.88 -0.83
C GLN A 35 3.75 12.19 -2.32
N PRO A 36 3.49 11.16 -3.16
CA PRO A 36 3.27 11.35 -4.58
C PRO A 36 2.00 12.17 -4.83
N THR A 37 2.00 12.94 -5.91
CA THR A 37 0.78 13.64 -6.36
C THR A 37 -0.27 12.65 -6.82
N LEU A 38 -1.55 13.05 -6.80
CA LEU A 38 -2.64 12.19 -7.25
C LEU A 38 -2.49 11.75 -8.71
N THR A 39 -1.91 12.59 -9.57
CA THR A 39 -1.60 12.25 -10.95
C THR A 39 -0.53 11.16 -11.05
N GLN A 40 0.52 11.22 -10.23
CA GLN A 40 1.55 10.18 -10.19
C GLN A 40 0.99 8.84 -9.67
N VAL A 41 0.15 8.89 -8.63
CA VAL A 41 -0.58 7.72 -8.11
C VAL A 41 -1.46 7.10 -9.19
N THR A 42 -2.28 7.90 -9.85
CA THR A 42 -3.21 7.41 -10.88
C THR A 42 -2.45 6.81 -12.06
N GLY A 43 -1.40 7.49 -12.55
CA GLY A 43 -0.60 7.00 -13.67
C GLY A 43 0.11 5.68 -13.37
N SER A 44 0.69 5.55 -12.17
CA SER A 44 1.35 4.31 -11.75
C SER A 44 0.37 3.16 -11.53
N LEU A 45 -0.82 3.42 -11.00
CA LEU A 45 -1.89 2.43 -10.88
C LEU A 45 -2.34 1.92 -12.25
N VAL A 46 -2.63 2.82 -13.20
CA VAL A 46 -3.07 2.43 -14.56
C VAL A 46 -2.01 1.56 -15.23
N ALA A 47 -0.74 2.00 -15.21
CA ALA A 47 0.36 1.23 -15.79
C ALA A 47 0.49 -0.17 -15.15
N TRP A 48 0.27 -0.27 -13.84
CA TRP A 48 0.32 -1.56 -13.15
C TRP A 48 -0.85 -2.46 -13.51
N VAL A 49 -2.08 -1.94 -13.60
CA VAL A 49 -3.27 -2.72 -13.97
C VAL A 49 -3.16 -3.25 -15.40
N GLU A 50 -2.64 -2.44 -16.33
CA GLU A 50 -2.37 -2.88 -17.71
C GLU A 50 -1.37 -4.04 -17.77
N ALA A 51 -0.36 -4.03 -16.89
CA ALA A 51 0.63 -5.10 -16.79
C ALA A 51 0.12 -6.35 -16.04
N HIS A 52 -1.01 -6.27 -15.32
CA HIS A 52 -1.54 -7.36 -14.51
C HIS A 52 -3.04 -7.64 -14.81
N PRO A 53 -3.39 -8.00 -16.06
CA PRO A 53 -4.78 -8.19 -16.48
C PRO A 53 -5.50 -9.31 -15.72
N GLN A 54 -4.77 -10.24 -15.10
CA GLN A 54 -5.35 -11.30 -14.27
C GLN A 54 -6.15 -10.79 -13.07
N TYR A 55 -5.94 -9.54 -12.63
CA TYR A 55 -6.68 -8.95 -11.51
C TYR A 55 -7.83 -8.03 -11.95
N ALA A 56 -8.12 -7.91 -13.25
CA ALA A 56 -9.12 -6.98 -13.78
C ALA A 56 -10.55 -7.24 -13.27
N GLY A 57 -10.84 -8.44 -12.79
CA GLY A 57 -12.14 -8.82 -12.20
C GLY A 57 -12.24 -8.64 -10.68
N GLU A 58 -11.17 -8.22 -10.00
CA GLU A 58 -11.20 -7.97 -8.55
C GLU A 58 -12.02 -6.73 -8.22
N ARG A 59 -12.49 -6.61 -6.95
CA ARG A 59 -13.09 -5.35 -6.51
C ARG A 59 -12.02 -4.26 -6.57
N ALA A 60 -12.42 -3.03 -6.90
CA ALA A 60 -11.49 -1.92 -7.07
C ALA A 60 -10.56 -1.72 -5.86
N ILE A 61 -11.08 -1.85 -4.63
CA ILE A 61 -10.27 -1.76 -3.40
C ILE A 61 -9.19 -2.85 -3.31
N ASP A 62 -9.50 -4.07 -3.74
CA ASP A 62 -8.57 -5.20 -3.68
C ASP A 62 -7.43 -4.95 -4.68
N GLY A 63 -7.76 -4.54 -5.92
CA GLY A 63 -6.78 -4.18 -6.94
C GLY A 63 -5.91 -2.99 -6.55
N VAL A 64 -6.49 -1.91 -6.01
CA VAL A 64 -5.75 -0.73 -5.53
C VAL A 64 -4.82 -1.11 -4.38
N THR A 65 -5.28 -1.90 -3.41
CA THR A 65 -4.46 -2.31 -2.27
C THR A 65 -3.29 -3.19 -2.72
N ARG A 66 -3.55 -4.13 -3.64
CA ARG A 66 -2.52 -5.00 -4.23
C ARG A 66 -1.47 -4.20 -4.99
N TRP A 67 -1.90 -3.26 -5.83
CA TRP A 67 -1.00 -2.33 -6.51
C TRP A 67 -0.16 -1.53 -5.51
N ALA A 68 -0.78 -0.97 -4.47
CA ALA A 68 -0.10 -0.16 -3.48
C ALA A 68 0.94 -0.98 -2.69
N GLN A 69 0.65 -2.24 -2.36
CA GLN A 69 1.59 -3.16 -1.73
C GLN A 69 2.78 -3.50 -2.63
N ALA A 70 2.54 -3.71 -3.92
CA ALA A 70 3.60 -3.98 -4.88
C ALA A 70 4.48 -2.75 -5.15
N THR A 71 3.88 -1.56 -5.19
CA THR A 71 4.57 -0.29 -5.53
C THR A 71 5.26 0.32 -4.33
N TYR A 72 4.66 0.19 -3.14
CA TYR A 72 5.09 0.81 -1.90
C TYR A 72 5.24 -0.24 -0.77
N PRO A 73 6.13 -1.23 -0.94
CA PRO A 73 6.32 -2.25 0.08
C PRO A 73 6.82 -1.61 1.38
N CYS A 74 6.19 -1.95 2.50
CA CYS A 74 6.69 -1.53 3.79
C CYS A 74 8.04 -2.20 4.09
N PRO A 75 9.00 -1.46 4.67
CA PRO A 75 10.25 -2.06 5.10
C PRO A 75 9.93 -3.17 6.11
N THR A 76 10.26 -4.41 5.75
CA THR A 76 10.29 -5.48 6.73
C THR A 76 11.35 -5.08 7.73
N GLN A 77 10.97 -4.78 8.98
CA GLN A 77 11.96 -4.66 10.04
C GLN A 77 12.83 -5.91 9.94
N PRO A 78 14.15 -5.80 9.70
CA PRO A 78 15.00 -6.97 9.66
C PRO A 78 14.71 -7.71 10.95
N SER A 79 14.32 -8.98 10.86
CA SER A 79 14.09 -9.78 12.05
C SER A 79 15.39 -9.71 12.83
N THR A 80 15.45 -8.90 13.88
CA THR A 80 16.55 -8.96 14.83
C THR A 80 16.52 -10.41 15.27
N ALA A 81 17.56 -11.15 14.89
CA ALA A 81 17.66 -12.59 15.09
C ALA A 81 17.04 -12.91 16.44
N ARG A 82 15.99 -13.73 16.43
CA ARG A 82 15.35 -14.27 17.62
C ARG A 82 16.47 -14.75 18.52
N GLY A 83 16.84 -13.92 19.49
CA GLY A 83 18.02 -14.12 20.30
C GLY A 83 17.90 -15.50 20.89
N THR A 84 18.88 -16.35 20.61
CA THR A 84 19.05 -17.61 21.29
C THR A 84 19.07 -17.30 22.77
N ARG A 85 17.95 -17.56 23.46
CA ARG A 85 17.89 -17.50 24.92
C ARG A 85 18.78 -18.65 25.41
N PRO A 86 19.97 -18.40 26.01
CA PRO A 86 20.68 -19.49 26.62
C PRO A 86 19.84 -19.98 27.79
N ALA A 87 19.55 -21.28 27.81
CA ALA A 87 19.04 -21.95 28.99
C ALA A 87 20.11 -21.81 30.08
N ARG A 88 19.75 -21.20 31.21
CA ARG A 88 20.47 -21.30 32.48
C ARG A 88 19.59 -22.10 33.43
#